data_AF-R0HTY2-F1
#
_entry.id   AF-R0HTY2-F1
#
_cell.length_a   1.000
_cell.length_b   1.000
_cell.length_c   1.000
_cell.angle_alpha   90.00
_cell.angle_beta   90.00
_cell.angle_gamma   90.00
#
_symmetry.space_group_name_H-M   'P 1'
#
loop_
_entity.id
_entity.type
_entity.pdbx_description
1 polymer ?
#
loop_
_entity_poly.entity_id
_entity_poly.type
_entity_poly.pdbx_seq_one_letter_code
_entity_poly.pdbx_strand_id
1 'polypeptide(L)'
;MDEEGREQVRANASGVGADWLRKLPESLQWHVLLNLPTKDVVKTSVVYSKWRHLWRYVPGLDLDCRDFKEYNVVVRFIDKFLSFNSESSLEKFKIRYHSVLDADDDGDEQTDNANVTRWINAVVKRHVKQLDVAWGEVVMPPSLYMCESLVSLKLSDANLPNLESVSLPSVKVLDLVLVKFANDLAFERLISGCIVLESLVLYRSPNDNVKVLHVSSKSLLSFVHNGSTKKGPLDDLVVSVDAPRLEDLQLSDHLTESFVVSNMSSLVRADIQINFSFEKAFDPTDLRKRNMIRKFLAGISG
;
A
#
# COMPACT_ATOMS: atom_id res chain seq x y z
N MET A 1 -31.98 28.05 -36.52
CA MET A 1 -31.11 27.70 -35.36
C MET A 1 -30.25 26.56 -35.85
N ASP A 2 -29.11 26.92 -36.41
CA ASP A 2 -28.56 26.20 -37.56
C ASP A 2 -27.50 25.19 -37.13
N GLU A 3 -27.45 24.08 -37.85
CA GLU A 3 -26.66 22.87 -37.57
C GLU A 3 -25.14 23.16 -37.53
N GLU A 4 -24.70 24.20 -38.24
CA GLU A 4 -23.32 24.72 -38.25
C GLU A 4 -22.88 25.33 -36.90
N GLY A 5 -23.81 25.89 -36.11
CA GLY A 5 -23.49 26.46 -34.80
C GLY A 5 -23.14 25.40 -33.75
N ARG A 6 -23.53 24.14 -33.95
CA ARG A 6 -23.22 23.02 -33.04
C ARG A 6 -21.89 22.33 -33.37
N GLU A 7 -21.43 22.41 -34.61
CA GLU A 7 -20.11 21.88 -35.01
C GLU A 7 -18.96 22.82 -34.61
N GLN A 8 -19.15 24.14 -34.69
CA GLN A 8 -18.12 25.12 -34.30
C GLN A 8 -17.80 25.08 -32.79
N VAL A 9 -18.79 24.80 -31.93
CA VAL A 9 -18.61 24.69 -30.47
C VAL A 9 -17.97 23.36 -30.07
N ARG A 10 -18.18 22.29 -30.84
CA ARG A 10 -17.51 20.99 -30.61
C ARG A 10 -16.05 20.98 -31.06
N ALA A 11 -15.69 21.76 -32.07
CA ALA A 11 -14.30 21.86 -32.55
C ALA A 11 -13.38 22.66 -31.61
N ASN A 12 -13.89 23.63 -30.85
CA ASN A 12 -13.07 24.47 -29.97
C ASN A 12 -12.80 23.89 -28.58
N ALA A 13 -13.55 22.89 -28.13
CA ALA A 13 -13.34 22.24 -26.83
C ALA A 13 -12.23 21.16 -26.86
N SER A 14 -11.84 20.68 -28.05
CA SER A 14 -10.85 19.60 -28.20
C SER A 14 -9.40 20.08 -28.37
N GLY A 15 -9.17 21.38 -28.59
CA GLY A 15 -7.83 21.94 -28.88
C GLY A 15 -7.07 22.54 -27.70
N VAL A 16 -7.76 22.99 -26.65
CA VAL A 16 -7.13 23.81 -25.58
C VAL A 16 -6.54 22.98 -24.43
N GLY A 17 -7.03 21.75 -24.23
CA GLY A 17 -6.66 20.93 -23.07
C GLY A 17 -5.26 20.29 -23.11
N ALA A 18 -4.66 20.11 -24.30
CA ALA A 18 -3.39 19.37 -24.47
C ALA A 18 -2.19 20.24 -24.84
N ASP A 19 -2.39 21.53 -25.12
CA ASP A 19 -1.34 22.37 -25.72
C ASP A 19 -0.34 22.92 -24.68
N TRP A 20 -0.73 22.96 -23.40
CA TRP A 20 0.17 23.37 -22.31
C TRP A 20 1.21 22.30 -21.99
N LEU A 21 0.86 21.01 -22.08
CA LEU A 21 1.77 19.89 -21.80
C LEU A 21 2.95 19.85 -22.79
N ARG A 22 2.72 20.31 -24.03
CA ARG A 22 3.76 20.45 -25.06
C ARG A 22 4.78 21.56 -24.77
N LYS A 23 4.37 22.57 -24.01
CA LYS A 23 5.21 23.73 -23.66
C LYS A 23 6.12 23.45 -22.47
N LEU A 24 5.93 22.33 -21.78
CA LEU A 24 6.78 21.90 -20.68
C LEU A 24 8.09 21.28 -21.20
N PRO A 25 9.22 21.46 -20.50
CA PRO A 25 10.42 20.64 -20.67
C PRO A 25 10.11 19.14 -20.52
N GLU A 26 10.85 18.29 -21.23
CA GLU A 26 10.64 16.83 -21.24
C GLU A 26 10.64 16.21 -19.83
N SER A 27 11.52 16.68 -18.95
CA SER A 27 11.57 16.24 -17.55
C SER A 27 10.26 16.50 -16.77
N LEU A 28 9.62 17.65 -17.00
CA LEU A 28 8.35 18.00 -16.39
C LEU A 28 7.18 17.24 -17.04
N GLN A 29 7.26 16.94 -18.33
CA GLN A 29 6.28 16.08 -18.99
C GLN A 29 6.26 14.69 -18.37
N TRP A 30 7.44 14.08 -18.16
CA TRP A 30 7.55 12.77 -17.50
C TRP A 30 7.04 12.80 -16.07
N HIS A 31 7.36 13.86 -15.32
CA HIS A 31 6.86 14.02 -13.97
C HIS A 31 5.33 14.09 -13.93
N VAL A 32 4.70 14.85 -14.84
CA VAL A 32 3.24 14.90 -14.94
C VAL A 32 2.66 13.54 -15.32
N LEU A 33 3.22 12.87 -16.33
CA LEU A 33 2.72 11.57 -16.80
C LEU A 33 2.82 10.47 -15.73
N LEU A 34 3.90 10.46 -14.94
CA LEU A 34 4.10 9.50 -13.87
C LEU A 34 3.05 9.61 -12.74
N ASN A 35 2.46 10.80 -12.59
CA ASN A 35 1.42 11.07 -11.61
C ASN A 35 0.00 10.80 -12.12
N LEU A 36 -0.17 10.37 -13.38
CA LEU A 36 -1.46 10.03 -13.96
C LEU A 36 -1.69 8.51 -13.98
N PRO A 37 -2.95 8.05 -13.86
CA PRO A 37 -3.30 6.66 -14.14
C PRO A 37 -2.84 6.25 -15.55
N THR A 38 -2.34 5.03 -15.72
CA THR A 38 -1.83 4.56 -17.03
C THR A 38 -2.90 4.63 -18.11
N LYS A 39 -4.18 4.41 -17.77
CA LYS A 39 -5.32 4.59 -18.69
C LYS A 39 -5.35 5.98 -19.32
N ASP A 40 -5.10 7.02 -18.54
CA ASP A 40 -5.14 8.40 -19.03
C ASP A 40 -3.89 8.74 -19.83
N VAL A 41 -2.72 8.25 -19.41
CA VAL A 41 -1.48 8.34 -20.20
C VAL A 41 -1.67 7.68 -21.58
N VAL A 42 -2.29 6.49 -21.64
CA VAL A 42 -2.58 5.80 -22.90
C VAL A 42 -3.60 6.57 -23.74
N LYS A 43 -4.63 7.22 -23.15
CA LYS A 43 -5.55 8.07 -23.92
C LYS A 43 -4.84 9.23 -24.61
N THR A 44 -3.83 9.84 -23.98
CA THR A 44 -3.04 10.92 -24.62
C THR A 44 -2.34 10.43 -25.90
N SER A 45 -2.06 9.13 -25.99
CA SER A 45 -1.44 8.47 -27.16
C SER A 45 -2.35 8.46 -28.39
N VAL A 46 -3.67 8.55 -28.20
CA VAL A 46 -4.68 8.65 -29.26
C VAL A 46 -4.87 10.09 -29.70
N VAL A 47 -4.86 11.02 -28.75
CA VAL A 47 -5.02 12.46 -29.00
C VAL A 47 -3.81 13.05 -29.72
N TYR A 48 -2.63 12.47 -29.50
CA TYR A 48 -1.40 12.99 -30.07
C TYR A 48 -0.50 11.89 -30.63
N SER A 49 -0.34 11.89 -31.96
CA SER A 49 0.37 10.85 -32.71
C SER A 49 1.84 10.68 -32.31
N LYS A 50 2.53 11.76 -31.91
CA LYS A 50 3.91 11.68 -31.37
C LYS A 50 3.98 10.94 -30.04
N TRP A 51 2.86 10.86 -29.31
CA TRP A 51 2.77 10.25 -27.99
C TRP A 51 2.25 8.82 -28.04
N ARG A 52 1.98 8.30 -29.26
CA ARG A 52 1.49 6.95 -29.49
C ARG A 52 2.28 5.85 -28.75
N HIS A 53 3.58 6.11 -28.54
CA HIS A 53 4.49 5.18 -27.87
C HIS A 53 5.08 5.73 -26.56
N LEU A 54 4.80 6.98 -26.19
CA LEU A 54 5.41 7.63 -25.03
C LEU A 54 5.07 6.93 -23.72
N TRP A 55 3.83 6.44 -23.59
CA TRP A 55 3.40 5.67 -22.42
C TRP A 55 4.28 4.45 -22.12
N ARG A 56 4.96 3.88 -23.13
CA ARG A 56 5.88 2.74 -22.96
C ARG A 56 7.17 3.13 -22.25
N TYR A 57 7.56 4.41 -22.33
CA TYR A 57 8.78 4.97 -21.77
C TYR A 57 8.55 5.68 -20.44
N VAL A 58 7.29 5.87 -20.02
CA VAL A 58 6.99 6.40 -18.70
C VAL A 58 7.49 5.38 -17.66
N PRO A 59 8.36 5.78 -16.71
CA PRO A 59 8.95 4.87 -15.74
C PRO A 59 7.95 4.53 -14.63
N GLY A 60 6.67 4.34 -14.95
CA GLY A 60 5.71 3.88 -13.98
C GLY A 60 4.42 3.33 -14.56
N LEU A 61 3.82 2.46 -13.76
CA LEU A 61 2.56 1.79 -14.03
C LEU A 61 1.58 2.12 -12.90
N ASP A 62 0.36 2.52 -13.25
CA ASP A 62 -0.74 2.72 -12.31
C ASP A 62 -2.02 2.19 -12.96
N LEU A 63 -2.37 0.96 -12.59
CA LEU A 63 -3.51 0.21 -13.13
C LEU A 63 -4.52 -0.12 -12.05
N ASP A 64 -5.78 0.11 -12.39
CA ASP A 64 -6.94 -0.39 -11.67
C ASP A 64 -7.65 -1.41 -12.57
N CYS A 65 -7.82 -2.64 -12.10
CA CYS A 65 -8.44 -3.70 -12.90
C CYS A 65 -9.88 -3.38 -13.31
N ARG A 66 -10.56 -2.49 -12.58
CA ARG A 66 -11.93 -2.04 -12.89
C ARG A 66 -11.99 -1.28 -14.22
N ASP A 67 -10.85 -0.84 -14.75
CA ASP A 67 -10.74 -0.27 -16.08
C ASP A 67 -10.77 -1.31 -17.21
N PHE A 68 -10.71 -2.60 -16.87
CA PHE A 68 -10.66 -3.72 -17.80
C PHE A 68 -11.88 -4.62 -17.62
N LYS A 69 -12.30 -5.26 -18.71
CA LYS A 69 -13.44 -6.18 -18.70
C LYS A 69 -13.06 -7.62 -18.35
N GLU A 70 -11.80 -7.98 -18.57
CA GLU A 70 -11.33 -9.37 -18.52
C GLU A 70 -9.97 -9.41 -17.82
N TYR A 71 -9.83 -10.32 -16.83
CA TYR A 71 -8.58 -10.55 -16.09
C TYR A 71 -7.38 -10.78 -17.01
N ASN A 72 -7.54 -11.66 -18.01
CA ASN A 72 -6.48 -12.00 -18.97
C ASN A 72 -5.97 -10.79 -19.77
N VAL A 73 -6.81 -9.78 -20.00
CA VAL A 73 -6.39 -8.55 -20.68
C VAL A 73 -5.47 -7.74 -19.75
N VAL A 74 -5.75 -7.71 -18.45
CA VAL A 74 -4.90 -7.03 -17.46
C VAL A 74 -3.53 -7.72 -17.38
N VAL A 75 -3.52 -9.05 -17.23
CA VAL A 75 -2.28 -9.86 -17.19
C VAL A 75 -1.42 -9.60 -18.41
N ARG A 76 -2.00 -9.71 -19.62
CA ARG A 76 -1.28 -9.48 -20.88
C ARG A 76 -0.80 -8.04 -21.02
N PHE A 77 -1.54 -7.07 -20.48
CA PHE A 77 -1.12 -5.68 -20.49
C PHE A 77 0.09 -5.46 -19.58
N ILE A 78 0.07 -5.98 -18.35
CA ILE A 78 1.19 -5.88 -17.40
C ILE A 78 2.43 -6.57 -17.98
N ASP A 79 2.28 -7.79 -18.49
CA ASP A 79 3.39 -8.53 -19.13
C ASP A 79 4.02 -7.72 -20.27
N LYS A 80 3.18 -7.15 -21.13
CA LYS A 80 3.64 -6.34 -22.25
C LYS A 80 4.29 -5.04 -21.78
N PHE A 81 3.76 -4.38 -20.77
CA PHE A 81 4.39 -3.21 -20.16
C PHE A 81 5.77 -3.53 -19.60
N LEU A 82 5.89 -4.60 -18.82
CA LEU A 82 7.16 -5.03 -18.22
C LEU A 82 8.18 -5.48 -19.27
N SER A 83 7.72 -5.95 -20.44
CA SER A 83 8.59 -6.24 -21.58
C SER A 83 9.16 -4.99 -22.26
N PHE A 84 8.51 -3.83 -22.10
CA PHE A 84 9.02 -2.56 -22.61
C PHE A 84 10.07 -1.97 -21.67
N ASN A 85 11.17 -1.49 -22.27
CA ASN A 85 12.24 -0.79 -21.57
C ASN A 85 12.72 -1.55 -20.32
N SER A 86 12.90 -2.87 -20.46
CA SER A 86 13.26 -3.78 -19.36
C SER A 86 14.59 -3.44 -18.70
N GLU A 87 15.46 -2.68 -19.38
CA GLU A 87 16.74 -2.20 -18.86
C GLU A 87 16.64 -0.89 -18.06
N SER A 88 15.52 -0.17 -18.15
CA SER A 88 15.33 1.12 -17.49
C SER A 88 14.77 0.96 -16.08
N SER A 89 15.25 1.80 -15.15
CA SER A 89 14.72 1.84 -13.79
C SER A 89 13.22 2.18 -13.78
N LEU A 90 12.47 1.50 -12.94
CA LEU A 90 11.05 1.78 -12.74
C LEU A 90 10.90 2.68 -11.50
N GLU A 91 10.22 3.81 -11.62
CA GLU A 91 10.00 4.70 -10.48
C GLU A 91 8.82 4.21 -9.63
N LYS A 92 7.71 3.84 -10.29
CA LYS A 92 6.45 3.51 -9.61
C LYS A 92 5.77 2.30 -10.26
N PHE A 93 5.35 1.33 -9.46
CA PHE A 93 4.53 0.21 -9.91
C PHE A 93 3.33 0.06 -9.00
N LYS A 94 2.15 0.24 -9.59
CA LYS A 94 0.89 0.25 -8.87
C LYS A 94 -0.16 -0.56 -9.61
N ILE A 95 -0.63 -1.62 -8.97
CA ILE A 95 -1.65 -2.51 -9.52
C ILE A 95 -2.71 -2.78 -8.46
N ARG A 96 -3.98 -2.63 -8.86
CA ARG A 96 -5.13 -2.92 -8.00
C ARG A 96 -6.10 -3.85 -8.69
N TYR A 97 -6.29 -5.02 -8.11
CA TYR A 97 -7.29 -6.00 -8.48
C TYR A 97 -8.39 -6.03 -7.42
N HIS A 98 -9.62 -5.84 -7.86
CA HIS A 98 -10.81 -5.95 -7.04
C HIS A 98 -11.59 -7.14 -7.60
N SER A 99 -11.65 -8.25 -6.86
CA SER A 99 -12.32 -9.52 -7.20
C SER A 99 -13.85 -9.41 -7.35
N VAL A 100 -14.40 -8.23 -7.62
CA VAL A 100 -15.85 -7.95 -7.65
C VAL A 100 -16.46 -8.28 -9.01
N LEU A 101 -15.65 -8.67 -9.99
CA LEU A 101 -16.11 -9.08 -11.31
C LEU A 101 -15.92 -10.59 -11.42
N ASP A 102 -17.06 -11.29 -11.34
CA ASP A 102 -17.27 -12.70 -11.63
C ASP A 102 -17.05 -13.68 -10.47
N ALA A 103 -18.16 -14.10 -9.85
CA ALA A 103 -18.24 -15.30 -9.01
C ALA A 103 -17.99 -16.60 -9.80
N ASP A 104 -17.75 -16.49 -11.11
CA ASP A 104 -17.41 -17.55 -12.06
C ASP A 104 -15.94 -17.49 -12.50
N ASP A 105 -15.13 -16.55 -11.97
CA ASP A 105 -13.69 -16.52 -12.21
C ASP A 105 -13.02 -17.61 -11.37
N ASP A 106 -12.91 -18.80 -11.96
CA ASP A 106 -12.03 -19.91 -11.56
C ASP A 106 -10.54 -19.49 -11.69
N GLY A 107 -10.20 -18.27 -11.30
CA GLY A 107 -8.85 -17.78 -11.16
C GLY A 107 -8.12 -18.65 -10.16
N ASP A 108 -7.37 -19.60 -10.67
CA ASP A 108 -6.47 -20.45 -9.89
C ASP A 108 -5.53 -19.56 -9.05
N GLU A 109 -5.66 -19.62 -7.71
CA GLU A 109 -4.79 -18.91 -6.77
C GLU A 109 -3.30 -19.11 -7.11
N GLN A 110 -2.91 -20.30 -7.61
CA GLN A 110 -1.56 -20.61 -8.03
C GLN A 110 -1.12 -19.79 -9.25
N THR A 111 -2.03 -19.55 -10.20
CA THR A 111 -1.79 -18.73 -11.39
C THR A 111 -1.64 -17.25 -11.01
N ASP A 112 -2.49 -16.74 -10.12
CA ASP A 112 -2.36 -15.38 -9.59
C ASP A 112 -1.04 -15.17 -8.84
N ASN A 113 -0.70 -16.11 -7.96
CA ASN A 113 0.58 -16.12 -7.26
C ASN A 113 1.76 -16.13 -8.24
N ALA A 114 1.71 -16.95 -9.29
CA ALA A 114 2.76 -17.02 -10.30
C ALA A 114 2.89 -15.70 -11.10
N ASN A 115 1.76 -15.10 -11.48
CA ASN A 115 1.72 -13.83 -12.20
C ASN A 115 2.30 -12.70 -11.35
N VAL A 116 1.78 -12.50 -10.14
CA VAL A 116 2.27 -11.45 -9.23
C VAL A 116 3.74 -11.69 -8.89
N THR A 117 4.14 -12.92 -8.54
CA THR A 117 5.56 -13.25 -8.28
C THR A 117 6.46 -12.84 -9.44
N ARG A 118 6.08 -13.17 -10.68
CA ARG A 118 6.84 -12.80 -11.88
C ARG A 118 6.92 -11.28 -12.05
N TRP A 119 5.82 -10.56 -11.86
CA TRP A 119 5.80 -9.10 -12.00
C TRP A 119 6.64 -8.41 -10.93
N ILE A 120 6.51 -8.82 -9.67
CA ILE A 120 7.26 -8.25 -8.55
C ILE A 120 8.76 -8.50 -8.74
N ASN A 121 9.16 -9.72 -9.11
CA ASN A 121 10.56 -10.01 -9.45
C ASN A 121 11.09 -9.10 -10.59
N ALA A 122 10.27 -8.87 -11.62
CA ALA A 122 10.67 -8.01 -12.74
C ALA A 122 10.85 -6.55 -12.32
N VAL A 123 9.97 -5.99 -11.48
CA VAL A 123 10.09 -4.59 -11.04
C VAL A 123 11.18 -4.39 -10.00
N VAL A 124 11.42 -5.37 -9.12
CA VAL A 124 12.56 -5.38 -8.19
C VAL A 124 13.87 -5.37 -8.97
N LYS A 125 13.99 -6.19 -10.02
CA LYS A 125 15.16 -6.19 -10.91
C LYS A 125 15.37 -4.84 -11.62
N ARG A 126 14.30 -4.07 -11.79
CA ARG A 126 14.32 -2.70 -12.36
C ARG A 126 14.45 -1.61 -11.30
N HIS A 127 14.89 -1.95 -10.09
CA HIS A 127 15.13 -1.01 -9.00
C HIS A 127 13.93 -0.10 -8.69
N VAL A 128 12.75 -0.72 -8.57
CA VAL A 128 11.51 0.00 -8.24
C VAL A 128 11.64 0.80 -6.95
N LYS A 129 11.14 2.04 -6.94
CA LYS A 129 11.14 2.91 -5.75
C LYS A 129 9.81 2.94 -5.02
N GLN A 130 8.70 2.89 -5.74
CA GLN A 130 7.36 2.90 -5.16
C GLN A 130 6.59 1.68 -5.64
N LEU A 131 6.14 0.85 -4.70
CA LEU A 131 5.35 -0.33 -4.98
C LEU A 131 4.02 -0.25 -4.24
N ASP A 132 2.90 -0.39 -4.96
CA ASP A 132 1.54 -0.42 -4.41
C ASP A 132 0.76 -1.56 -5.06
N VAL A 133 0.57 -2.65 -4.31
CA VAL A 133 0.01 -3.89 -4.83
C VAL A 133 -1.18 -4.30 -3.97
N ALA A 134 -2.36 -4.29 -4.58
CA ALA A 134 -3.57 -4.89 -4.06
C ALA A 134 -4.02 -5.93 -5.07
N TRP A 135 -3.76 -7.22 -4.85
CA TRP A 135 -4.08 -8.27 -5.84
C TRP A 135 -4.77 -9.49 -5.21
N GLY A 136 -5.38 -9.32 -4.04
CA GLY A 136 -5.91 -10.44 -3.26
C GLY A 136 -4.81 -11.22 -2.53
N GLU A 137 -5.16 -12.40 -2.00
CA GLU A 137 -4.36 -13.23 -1.07
C GLU A 137 -3.11 -13.89 -1.69
N VAL A 138 -2.38 -13.15 -2.52
CA VAL A 138 -1.13 -13.59 -3.13
C VAL A 138 0.04 -13.52 -2.15
N VAL A 139 0.93 -14.50 -2.22
CA VAL A 139 2.18 -14.56 -1.48
C VAL A 139 3.21 -13.69 -2.19
N MET A 140 3.71 -12.68 -1.48
CA MET A 140 4.73 -11.79 -2.03
C MET A 140 6.10 -12.49 -2.08
N PRO A 141 6.84 -12.38 -3.19
CA PRO A 141 8.11 -13.10 -3.34
C PRO A 141 9.21 -12.56 -2.41
N PRO A 142 10.16 -13.41 -1.95
CA PRO A 142 11.24 -13.00 -1.06
C PRO A 142 12.11 -11.86 -1.61
N SER A 143 12.27 -11.76 -2.94
CA SER A 143 13.04 -10.71 -3.61
C SER A 143 12.56 -9.30 -3.26
N LEU A 144 11.26 -9.13 -3.01
CA LEU A 144 10.66 -7.86 -2.61
C LEU A 144 11.32 -7.31 -1.34
N TYR A 145 11.53 -8.20 -0.37
CA TYR A 145 12.01 -7.87 0.98
C TYR A 145 13.53 -7.67 1.06
N MET A 146 14.21 -7.74 -0.08
CA MET A 146 15.64 -7.46 -0.25
C MET A 146 15.88 -6.29 -1.21
N CYS A 147 14.82 -5.55 -1.58
CA CYS A 147 14.89 -4.48 -2.57
C CYS A 147 15.45 -3.19 -1.96
N GLU A 148 16.73 -2.91 -2.23
CA GLU A 148 17.44 -1.74 -1.67
C GLU A 148 16.96 -0.39 -2.22
N SER A 149 16.38 -0.37 -3.42
CA SER A 149 15.87 0.85 -4.06
C SER A 149 14.50 1.29 -3.57
N LEU A 150 13.79 0.40 -2.85
CA LEU A 150 12.41 0.61 -2.48
C LEU A 150 12.30 1.67 -1.39
N VAL A 151 11.51 2.72 -1.65
CA VAL A 151 11.28 3.85 -0.74
C VAL A 151 9.87 3.81 -0.13
N SER A 152 8.89 3.36 -0.91
CA SER A 152 7.50 3.18 -0.46
C SER A 152 7.00 1.80 -0.84
N LEU A 153 6.56 1.04 0.16
CA LEU A 153 5.94 -0.27 0.01
C LEU A 153 4.51 -0.23 0.54
N LYS A 154 3.55 -0.47 -0.33
CA LYS A 154 2.14 -0.60 0.02
C LYS A 154 1.60 -1.94 -0.45
N LEU A 155 1.09 -2.73 0.48
CA LEU A 155 0.53 -4.05 0.21
C LEU A 155 -0.89 -4.10 0.76
N SER A 156 -1.83 -4.58 -0.04
CA SER A 156 -3.20 -4.83 0.39
C SER A 156 -3.61 -6.26 0.10
N ASP A 157 -4.26 -6.88 1.09
CA ASP A 157 -4.79 -8.25 1.04
C ASP A 157 -3.73 -9.32 0.75
N ALA A 158 -2.46 -9.08 1.07
CA ALA A 158 -1.34 -9.96 0.71
C ALA A 158 -0.94 -10.95 1.82
N ASN A 159 -0.19 -11.99 1.44
CA ASN A 159 0.43 -12.94 2.36
C ASN A 159 1.93 -12.69 2.47
N LEU A 160 2.42 -12.45 3.69
CA LEU A 160 3.84 -12.31 4.01
C LEU A 160 4.39 -13.67 4.50
N PRO A 161 5.26 -14.34 3.70
CA PRO A 161 5.81 -15.64 4.08
C PRO A 161 6.78 -15.54 5.26
N ASN A 162 7.15 -16.67 5.86
CA ASN A 162 8.19 -16.66 6.88
C ASN A 162 9.57 -16.43 6.23
N LEU A 163 10.14 -15.24 6.39
CA LEU A 163 11.42 -14.84 5.82
C LEU A 163 12.55 -15.02 6.83
N GLU A 164 13.70 -15.56 6.40
CA GLU A 164 14.89 -15.67 7.25
C GLU A 164 15.53 -14.31 7.53
N SER A 165 15.55 -13.42 6.54
CA SER A 165 16.08 -12.06 6.64
C SER A 165 15.26 -11.09 5.79
N VAL A 166 15.26 -9.82 6.20
CA VAL A 166 14.64 -8.71 5.49
C VAL A 166 15.64 -7.55 5.49
N SER A 167 15.86 -6.93 4.33
CA SER A 167 16.71 -5.76 4.18
C SER A 167 16.04 -4.79 3.21
N LEU A 168 15.47 -3.73 3.78
CA LEU A 168 14.74 -2.68 3.06
C LEU A 168 15.31 -1.31 3.46
N PRO A 169 16.59 -1.04 3.17
CA PRO A 169 17.35 0.06 3.77
C PRO A 169 16.85 1.46 3.38
N SER A 170 16.08 1.57 2.30
CA SER A 170 15.56 2.85 1.79
C SER A 170 14.08 3.09 2.10
N VAL A 171 13.38 2.10 2.68
CA VAL A 171 11.93 2.19 2.90
C VAL A 171 11.63 3.21 3.98
N LYS A 172 10.93 4.28 3.58
CA LYS A 172 10.43 5.34 4.45
C LYS A 172 8.95 5.19 4.77
N VAL A 173 8.18 4.61 3.85
CA VAL A 173 6.73 4.45 3.98
C VAL A 173 6.37 2.98 3.80
N LEU A 174 5.78 2.39 4.83
CA LEU A 174 5.28 1.03 4.83
C LEU A 174 3.78 1.04 5.15
N ASP A 175 2.96 0.56 4.22
CA ASP A 175 1.50 0.55 4.30
C ASP A 175 1.02 -0.89 4.10
N LEU A 176 0.49 -1.50 5.15
CA LEU A 176 0.12 -2.91 5.20
C LEU A 176 -1.36 -2.99 5.55
N VAL A 177 -2.18 -3.27 4.54
CA VAL A 177 -3.64 -3.34 4.67
C VAL A 177 -4.10 -4.77 4.51
N LEU A 178 -4.71 -5.35 5.56
CA LEU A 178 -5.22 -6.72 5.54
C LEU A 178 -4.16 -7.79 5.19
N VAL A 179 -2.88 -7.49 5.45
CA VAL A 179 -1.77 -8.41 5.22
C VAL A 179 -1.76 -9.50 6.29
N LYS A 180 -1.65 -10.76 5.89
CA LYS A 180 -1.47 -11.90 6.81
C LYS A 180 0.02 -12.20 6.95
N PHE A 181 0.47 -12.35 8.19
CA PHE A 181 1.85 -12.71 8.50
C PHE A 181 1.94 -14.19 8.88
N ALA A 182 3.01 -14.84 8.46
CA ALA A 182 3.25 -16.24 8.82
C ALA A 182 3.38 -16.49 10.34
N ASN A 183 3.94 -15.52 11.08
CA ASN A 183 4.12 -15.56 12.54
C ASN A 183 4.53 -14.17 13.09
N ASP A 184 4.60 -14.04 14.42
CA ASP A 184 5.01 -12.80 15.12
C ASP A 184 6.39 -12.29 14.66
N LEU A 185 7.36 -13.19 14.46
CA LEU A 185 8.72 -12.84 14.04
C LEU A 185 8.78 -12.27 12.62
N ALA A 186 7.87 -12.68 11.73
CA ALA A 186 7.84 -12.20 10.35
C ALA A 186 7.55 -10.69 10.29
N PHE A 187 6.64 -10.21 11.12
CA PHE A 187 6.36 -8.78 11.26
C PHE A 187 7.55 -8.03 11.86
N GLU A 188 8.12 -8.54 12.96
CA GLU A 188 9.27 -7.91 13.62
C GLU A 188 10.49 -7.81 12.69
N ARG A 189 10.76 -8.85 11.90
CA ARG A 189 11.80 -8.86 10.86
C ARG A 189 11.55 -7.82 9.78
N LEU A 190 10.29 -7.67 9.34
CA LEU A 190 9.93 -6.66 8.35
C LEU A 190 10.25 -5.25 8.86
N ILE A 191 9.84 -4.92 10.08
CA ILE A 191 10.06 -3.59 10.67
C ILE A 191 11.55 -3.34 10.90
N SER A 192 12.28 -4.30 11.49
CA SER A 192 13.72 -4.17 11.76
C SER A 192 14.57 -4.07 10.49
N GLY A 193 14.12 -4.66 9.37
CA GLY A 193 14.75 -4.49 8.06
C GLY A 193 14.59 -3.10 7.44
N CYS A 194 13.64 -2.29 7.91
CA CYS A 194 13.36 -0.94 7.43
C CYS A 194 14.05 0.13 8.31
N ILE A 195 15.37 0.30 8.17
CA ILE A 195 16.18 1.14 9.08
C ILE A 195 15.85 2.64 9.04
N VAL A 196 15.26 3.14 7.94
CA VAL A 196 14.90 4.57 7.74
C VAL A 196 13.38 4.80 7.69
N LEU A 197 12.60 3.88 8.28
CA LEU A 197 11.14 3.93 8.26
C LEU A 197 10.61 5.19 8.97
N GLU A 198 9.88 6.04 8.26
CA GLU A 198 9.29 7.28 8.78
C GLU A 198 7.79 7.12 9.08
N SER A 199 7.08 6.33 8.26
CA SER A 199 5.62 6.12 8.37
C SER A 199 5.27 4.64 8.27
N LEU A 200 4.54 4.13 9.27
CA LEU A 200 3.97 2.79 9.29
C LEU A 200 2.45 2.87 9.40
N VAL A 201 1.76 2.26 8.44
CA VAL A 201 0.31 2.08 8.46
C VAL A 201 0.02 0.58 8.46
N LEU A 202 -0.78 0.14 9.44
CA LEU A 202 -1.13 -1.25 9.63
C LEU A 202 -2.64 -1.38 9.85
N TYR A 203 -3.34 -1.98 8.88
CA TYR A 203 -4.71 -2.45 9.05
C TYR A 203 -4.70 -3.97 9.14
N ARG A 204 -5.12 -4.50 10.29
CA ARG A 204 -5.00 -5.92 10.60
C ARG A 204 -5.98 -6.77 9.82
N SER A 205 -5.48 -7.91 9.32
CA SER A 205 -6.35 -8.96 8.79
C SER A 205 -7.11 -9.63 9.95
N PRO A 206 -8.42 -9.91 9.81
CA PRO A 206 -9.19 -10.64 10.84
C PRO A 206 -8.70 -12.08 11.07
N ASN A 207 -7.95 -12.63 10.12
CA ASN A 207 -7.61 -14.04 10.04
C ASN A 207 -6.12 -14.32 10.23
N ASP A 208 -5.33 -13.35 10.70
CA ASP A 208 -3.91 -13.60 10.98
C ASP A 208 -3.69 -14.23 12.36
N ASN A 209 -2.61 -15.00 12.51
CA ASN A 209 -2.30 -15.74 13.73
C ASN A 209 -1.32 -14.98 14.65
N VAL A 210 -1.10 -13.69 14.40
CA VAL A 210 -0.09 -12.91 15.12
C VAL A 210 -0.64 -12.48 16.46
N LYS A 211 0.03 -12.90 17.55
CA LYS A 211 -0.35 -12.59 18.93
C LYS A 211 0.37 -11.36 19.47
N VAL A 212 1.58 -11.11 18.99
CA VAL A 212 2.39 -9.98 19.44
C VAL A 212 2.82 -9.17 18.22
N LEU A 213 2.40 -7.91 18.19
CA LEU A 213 2.93 -6.90 17.28
C LEU A 213 3.98 -6.09 18.00
N HIS A 214 5.25 -6.38 17.70
CA HIS A 214 6.35 -5.56 18.20
C HIS A 214 6.84 -4.60 17.12
N VAL A 215 6.59 -3.31 17.33
CA VAL A 215 7.08 -2.21 16.49
C VAL A 215 8.28 -1.59 17.19
N SER A 216 9.49 -1.95 16.74
CA SER A 216 10.73 -1.33 17.22
C SER A 216 11.42 -0.61 16.06
N SER A 217 11.43 0.72 16.12
CA SER A 217 12.08 1.54 15.09
C SER A 217 12.58 2.86 15.67
N LYS A 218 13.85 3.18 15.39
CA LYS A 218 14.48 4.43 15.86
C LYS A 218 14.25 5.60 14.91
N SER A 219 13.66 5.37 13.74
CA SER A 219 13.39 6.38 12.70
C SER A 219 11.91 6.73 12.55
N LEU A 220 11.00 5.93 13.13
CA LEU A 220 9.55 6.05 12.95
C LEU A 220 9.01 7.36 13.54
N LEU A 221 8.27 8.11 12.71
CA LEU A 221 7.64 9.39 13.05
C LEU A 221 6.11 9.28 13.13
N SER A 222 5.50 8.41 12.32
CA SER A 222 4.05 8.22 12.27
C SER A 222 3.70 6.74 12.34
N PHE A 223 2.80 6.37 13.25
CA PHE A 223 2.27 5.02 13.35
C PHE A 223 0.74 5.02 13.38
N VAL A 224 0.13 4.33 12.42
CA VAL A 224 -1.31 4.07 12.37
C VAL A 224 -1.54 2.58 12.51
N HIS A 225 -2.24 2.18 13.56
CA HIS A 225 -2.72 0.82 13.77
C HIS A 225 -4.24 0.81 13.76
N ASN A 226 -4.82 0.00 12.89
CA ASN A 226 -6.23 -0.27 12.85
C ASN A 226 -6.45 -1.78 13.00
N GLY A 227 -7.14 -2.17 14.06
CA GLY A 227 -7.51 -3.55 14.36
C GLY A 227 -8.61 -4.07 13.46
N SER A 228 -8.83 -5.38 13.53
CA SER A 228 -9.99 -6.01 12.92
C SER A 228 -11.28 -5.66 13.69
N THR A 229 -12.38 -5.46 12.96
CA THR A 229 -13.73 -5.33 13.55
C THR A 229 -14.43 -6.67 13.74
N LYS A 230 -13.88 -7.77 13.20
CA LYS A 230 -14.41 -9.13 13.33
C LYS A 230 -13.56 -9.90 14.33
N LYS A 231 -14.21 -10.60 15.27
CA LYS A 231 -13.54 -11.55 16.17
C LYS A 231 -12.84 -12.63 15.35
N GLY A 232 -11.52 -12.55 15.31
CA GLY A 232 -10.67 -13.68 14.95
C GLY A 232 -10.56 -14.67 16.12
N PRO A 233 -9.83 -15.77 15.96
CA PRO A 233 -9.68 -16.81 17.01
C PRO A 233 -8.83 -16.38 18.23
N LEU A 234 -8.32 -15.15 18.27
CA LEU A 234 -7.34 -14.68 19.26
C LEU A 234 -7.87 -13.49 20.06
N ASP A 235 -8.11 -13.71 21.36
CA ASP A 235 -8.56 -12.71 22.34
C ASP A 235 -7.39 -12.03 23.10
N ASP A 236 -6.12 -12.31 22.75
CA ASP A 236 -4.92 -11.92 23.52
C ASP A 236 -3.87 -11.13 22.69
N LEU A 237 -4.30 -10.30 21.72
CA LEU A 237 -3.35 -9.51 20.92
C LEU A 237 -2.67 -8.43 21.77
N VAL A 238 -1.34 -8.40 21.75
CA VAL A 238 -0.52 -7.37 22.39
C VAL A 238 0.20 -6.54 21.34
N VAL A 239 0.04 -5.21 21.42
CA VAL A 239 0.76 -4.27 20.56
C VAL A 239 1.77 -3.51 21.40
N SER A 240 3.04 -3.68 21.08
CA SER A 240 4.18 -3.05 21.76
C SER A 240 4.92 -2.13 20.80
N VAL A 241 5.12 -0.87 21.17
CA VAL A 241 5.76 0.15 20.35
C VAL A 241 6.95 0.75 21.11
N ASP A 242 8.17 0.58 20.58
CA ASP A 242 9.39 1.29 20.96
C ASP A 242 9.86 2.14 19.78
N ALA A 243 9.39 3.39 19.76
CA ALA A 243 9.71 4.36 18.73
C ALA A 243 9.99 5.74 19.36
N PRO A 244 11.26 6.05 19.72
CA PRO A 244 11.58 7.25 20.50
C PRO A 244 11.33 8.57 19.76
N ARG A 245 11.22 8.55 18.42
CA ARG A 245 10.97 9.70 17.56
C ARG A 245 9.52 9.80 17.09
N LEU A 246 8.62 8.99 17.65
CA LEU A 246 7.23 8.95 17.22
C LEU A 246 6.52 10.27 17.55
N GLU A 247 5.98 10.93 16.53
CA GLU A 247 5.30 12.22 16.60
C GLU A 247 3.77 12.09 16.44
N ASP A 248 3.29 11.20 15.56
CA ASP A 248 1.86 10.91 15.32
C ASP A 248 1.56 9.43 15.61
N LEU A 249 0.62 9.20 16.52
CA LEU A 249 0.14 7.87 16.89
C LEU A 249 -1.38 7.80 16.71
N GLN A 250 -1.85 6.85 15.92
CA GLN A 250 -3.28 6.56 15.76
C GLN A 250 -3.51 5.09 16.05
N LEU A 251 -4.32 4.80 17.08
CA LEU A 251 -4.65 3.45 17.51
C LEU A 251 -6.16 3.28 17.49
N SER A 252 -6.65 2.44 16.57
CA SER A 252 -8.06 2.10 16.45
C SER A 252 -8.21 0.58 16.49
N ASP A 253 -8.31 -0.01 17.67
CA ASP A 253 -8.49 -1.46 17.81
C ASP A 253 -9.40 -1.77 19.01
N HIS A 254 -10.32 -2.69 18.81
CA HIS A 254 -11.34 -3.05 19.80
C HIS A 254 -11.11 -4.44 20.41
N LEU A 255 -10.24 -5.23 19.78
CA LEU A 255 -9.92 -6.61 20.11
C LEU A 255 -8.53 -6.74 20.75
N THR A 256 -7.63 -5.77 20.52
CA THR A 256 -6.32 -5.72 21.19
C THR A 256 -6.50 -5.73 22.71
N GLU A 257 -5.82 -6.67 23.38
CA GLU A 257 -5.83 -6.81 24.83
C GLU A 257 -5.05 -5.68 25.50
N SER A 258 -3.89 -5.33 24.94
CA SER A 258 -3.05 -4.28 25.50
C SER A 258 -2.21 -3.54 24.47
N PHE A 259 -2.14 -2.22 24.67
CA PHE A 259 -1.18 -1.32 24.02
C PHE A 259 -0.08 -0.95 25.02
N VAL A 260 1.16 -1.22 24.65
CA VAL A 260 2.37 -0.87 25.41
C VAL A 260 3.20 0.07 24.56
N VAL A 261 3.05 1.37 24.76
CA VAL A 261 3.86 2.37 24.07
C VAL A 261 4.96 2.84 25.01
N SER A 262 6.19 2.58 24.63
CA SER A 262 7.39 2.98 25.37
C SER A 262 7.97 4.26 24.77
N ASN A 263 8.49 5.14 25.63
CA ASN A 263 9.16 6.38 25.23
C ASN A 263 8.33 7.31 24.33
N MET A 264 7.33 7.97 24.95
CA MET A 264 6.41 8.89 24.27
C MET A 264 6.87 10.36 24.30
N SER A 265 8.15 10.62 24.56
CA SER A 265 8.68 11.98 24.76
C SER A 265 8.59 12.88 23.52
N SER A 266 8.59 12.31 22.32
CA SER A 266 8.48 13.04 21.04
C SER A 266 7.03 13.15 20.54
N LEU A 267 6.05 12.60 21.25
CA LEU A 267 4.69 12.45 20.74
C LEU A 267 3.96 13.79 20.71
N VAL A 268 3.51 14.21 19.52
CA VAL A 268 2.80 15.47 19.28
C VAL A 268 1.30 15.24 19.20
N ARG A 269 0.88 14.17 18.52
CA ARG A 269 -0.52 13.81 18.33
C ARG A 269 -0.76 12.34 18.66
N ALA A 270 -1.77 12.09 19.49
CA ALA A 270 -2.28 10.76 19.77
C ALA A 270 -3.80 10.74 19.53
N ASP A 271 -4.25 9.88 18.61
CA ASP A 271 -5.66 9.55 18.40
C ASP A 271 -5.90 8.10 18.83
N ILE A 272 -6.79 7.88 19.79
CA ILE A 272 -7.02 6.57 20.37
C ILE A 272 -8.51 6.28 20.38
N GLN A 273 -8.89 5.33 19.55
CA GLN A 273 -10.25 4.84 19.40
C GLN A 273 -10.33 3.41 19.92
N ILE A 274 -10.64 3.28 21.21
CA ILE A 274 -10.80 1.99 21.88
C ILE A 274 -12.28 1.84 22.24
N ASN A 275 -12.93 0.80 21.69
CA ASN A 275 -14.32 0.51 21.98
C ASN A 275 -14.39 -0.41 23.23
N PHE A 276 -15.13 0.03 24.24
CA PHE A 276 -15.36 -0.70 25.48
C PHE A 276 -16.51 -1.71 25.39
N SER A 277 -17.21 -1.74 24.25
CA SER A 277 -18.41 -2.55 24.03
C SER A 277 -18.34 -3.22 22.66
N PHE A 278 -17.76 -4.41 22.62
CA PHE A 278 -18.04 -5.36 21.53
C PHE A 278 -18.86 -6.51 22.13
N GLU A 279 -20.13 -6.58 21.71
CA GLU A 279 -21.13 -7.62 22.01
C GLU A 279 -21.61 -7.79 23.47
N LYS A 280 -20.94 -7.23 24.47
CA LYS A 280 -21.47 -7.12 25.85
C LYS A 280 -21.68 -5.67 26.25
N ALA A 281 -22.67 -5.45 27.12
CA ALA A 281 -22.88 -4.16 27.77
C ALA A 281 -21.54 -3.66 28.33
N PHE A 282 -21.29 -2.35 28.21
CA PHE A 282 -20.13 -1.69 28.82
C PHE A 282 -19.91 -2.25 30.23
N ASP A 283 -18.79 -2.93 30.44
CA ASP A 283 -18.44 -3.45 31.75
C ASP A 283 -17.56 -2.40 32.45
N PRO A 284 -18.12 -1.57 33.34
CA PRO A 284 -17.33 -0.62 34.13
C PRO A 284 -16.33 -1.33 35.05
N THR A 285 -16.29 -2.65 35.12
CA THR A 285 -15.29 -3.41 35.89
C THR A 285 -14.22 -4.06 35.04
N ASP A 286 -14.16 -3.79 33.72
CA ASP A 286 -13.05 -4.22 32.87
C ASP A 286 -11.75 -3.47 33.28
N LEU A 287 -11.10 -4.05 34.29
CA LEU A 287 -9.86 -3.56 34.88
C LEU A 287 -8.71 -3.56 33.86
N ARG A 288 -8.74 -4.44 32.86
CA ARG A 288 -7.67 -4.54 31.86
C ARG A 288 -7.67 -3.31 30.96
N LYS A 289 -8.81 -3.01 30.32
CA LYS A 289 -8.93 -1.83 29.46
C LYS A 289 -8.69 -0.53 30.23
N ARG A 290 -9.18 -0.43 31.47
CA ARG A 290 -8.90 0.72 32.35
C ARG A 290 -7.42 0.89 32.69
N ASN A 291 -6.73 -0.20 33.00
CA ASN A 291 -5.30 -0.16 33.31
C ASN A 291 -4.47 0.18 32.06
N MET A 292 -4.86 -0.30 30.89
CA MET A 292 -4.23 0.05 29.62
C MET A 292 -4.32 1.57 29.37
N ILE A 293 -5.51 2.17 29.44
CA ILE A 293 -5.66 3.63 29.28
C ILE A 293 -4.86 4.37 30.36
N ARG A 294 -4.93 3.95 31.62
CA ARG A 294 -4.18 4.60 32.70
C ARG A 294 -2.68 4.59 32.45
N LYS A 295 -2.13 3.45 32.00
CA LYS A 295 -0.71 3.34 31.65
C LYS A 295 -0.36 4.25 30.49
N PHE A 296 -1.20 4.29 29.45
CA PHE A 296 -1.01 5.17 28.31
C PHE A 296 -1.03 6.65 28.73
N LEU A 297 -2.07 7.08 29.45
CA LEU A 297 -2.22 8.46 29.95
C LEU A 297 -1.09 8.86 30.89
N ALA A 298 -0.65 7.95 31.77
CA ALA A 298 0.49 8.21 32.65
C ALA A 298 1.78 8.43 31.84
N GLY A 299 1.99 7.67 30.77
CA GLY A 299 3.20 7.79 29.95
C GLY A 299 3.24 9.02 29.04
N ILE A 300 2.10 9.61 28.65
CA ILE A 300 2.07 10.90 27.93
C ILE A 300 2.15 12.12 28.86
N SER A 301 1.88 11.94 30.16
CA SER A 301 1.90 13.02 31.16
C SER A 301 3.26 13.27 31.81
N GLY A 302 4.29 12.52 31.40
CA GLY A 302 5.65 12.53 31.96
C GLY A 302 6.60 13.49 31.25
#